data_AF-A0A2V9BW05-F1
#
_entry.id   AF-A0A2V9BW05-F1
#
_cell.length_a   1.000
_cell.length_b   1.000
_cell.length_c   1.000
_cell.angle_alpha   90.00
_cell.angle_beta   90.00
_cell.angle_gamma   90.00
#
_symmetry.space_group_name_H-M   'P 1'
#
loop_
_entity.id
_entity.type
_entity.pdbx_description
1 polymer ?
#
loop_
_entity_poly.entity_id
_entity_poly.type
_entity_poly.pdbx_seq_one_letter_code
_entity_poly.pdbx_strand_id
1 'polypeptide(L)'
;MQIPPAPVPIPPAQLVSPPVGCTGNLGRNTFVRPNFYQWDLRVSRKFYFTERVNLEFITDMFNLFNRFNVADVNPLCDITGGPGSTCTAGQPTASLDPRQFQFGLKLSW
;
A
#
# COMPACT_ATOMS: atom_id res chain seq x y z
N MET A 1 10.70 -8.94 -16.05
CA MET A 1 9.98 -8.10 -15.08
C MET A 1 10.83 -8.10 -13.82
N GLN A 2 11.50 -6.99 -13.51
CA GLN A 2 12.45 -6.92 -12.41
C GLN A 2 11.69 -6.99 -11.09
N ILE A 3 12.05 -7.97 -10.25
CA ILE A 3 11.56 -8.02 -8.87
C ILE A 3 12.04 -6.72 -8.21
N PRO A 4 11.14 -5.88 -7.70
CA PRO A 4 11.55 -4.67 -7.02
C PRO A 4 12.36 -5.05 -5.77
N PRO A 5 13.46 -4.34 -5.48
CA PRO A 5 14.27 -4.66 -4.32
C PRO A 5 13.40 -4.67 -3.07
N ALA A 6 13.63 -5.66 -2.19
CA ALA A 6 12.98 -5.72 -0.90
C ALA A 6 13.09 -4.36 -0.19
N PRO A 7 12.08 -3.93 0.59
CA PRO A 7 12.21 -2.75 1.44
C PRO A 7 13.50 -2.93 2.23
N VAL A 8 14.46 -2.04 2.04
CA VAL A 8 15.68 -2.04 2.84
C VAL A 8 15.20 -1.94 4.28
N PRO A 9 15.49 -2.92 5.16
CA PRO A 9 15.21 -2.77 6.57
C PRO A 9 15.95 -1.51 6.98
N ILE A 10 15.21 -0.44 7.26
CA ILE A 10 15.81 0.77 7.81
C ILE A 10 16.36 0.26 9.14
N PRO A 11 17.70 0.17 9.33
CA PRO A 11 18.21 -0.14 10.65
C PRO A 11 17.58 0.87 11.61
N PRO A 12 17.37 0.55 12.89
CA PRO A 12 17.10 1.59 13.86
C PRO A 12 18.36 2.47 13.87
N ALA A 13 18.44 3.42 12.93
CA ALA A 13 19.29 4.56 13.02
C ALA A 13 18.77 5.20 14.29
N GLN A 14 19.48 4.97 15.39
CA GLN A 14 19.27 5.71 16.61
C GLN A 14 19.59 7.14 16.19
N LEU A 15 18.54 7.85 15.78
CA LEU A 15 18.59 9.25 15.43
C LEU A 15 18.88 9.95 16.73
N VAL A 16 20.17 10.15 16.99
CA VAL A 16 20.65 10.85 18.16
C VAL A 16 20.19 12.28 18.01
N SER A 17 19.45 12.77 19.00
CA SER A 17 19.02 14.16 18.99
C SER A 17 20.25 15.07 19.01
N PRO A 18 20.31 16.09 18.13
CA PRO A 18 21.38 17.06 18.19
C PRO A 18 21.32 17.78 19.55
N PRO A 19 22.47 18.24 20.10
CA PRO A 19 22.48 19.07 21.30
C PRO A 19 21.55 20.27 21.16
N VAL A 20 20.99 20.73 22.29
CA VAL A 20 20.07 21.88 22.31
C VAL A 20 20.72 23.08 21.63
N GLY A 21 20.04 23.66 20.64
CA GLY A 21 20.56 24.79 19.85
C GLY A 21 21.33 24.40 18.59
N CYS A 22 21.56 23.10 18.34
CA CYS A 22 22.20 22.61 17.11
C CYS A 22 21.17 22.09 16.10
N THR A 23 21.40 22.37 14.82
CA THR A 23 20.63 21.75 13.72
C THR A 23 21.13 20.32 13.49
N GLY A 24 20.21 19.36 13.39
CA GLY A 24 20.54 17.96 13.08
C GLY A 24 20.93 17.75 11.61
N ASN A 25 21.45 16.57 11.28
CA ASN A 25 21.81 16.17 9.92
C ASN A 25 20.69 15.42 9.17
N LEU A 26 19.51 15.27 9.78
CA LEU A 26 18.37 14.62 9.14
C LEU A 26 17.81 15.52 8.04
N GLY A 27 17.86 15.04 6.80
CA GLY A 27 17.31 15.75 5.65
C GLY A 27 15.78 15.82 5.68
N ARG A 28 15.23 16.86 5.05
CA ARG A 28 13.80 16.95 4.80
C ARG A 28 13.36 15.82 3.86
N ASN A 29 12.23 15.18 4.14
CA ASN A 29 11.67 14.07 3.35
C ASN A 29 12.61 12.85 3.20
N THR A 30 13.46 12.59 4.21
CA THR A 30 14.37 11.42 4.20
C THR A 30 13.61 10.09 4.24
N PHE A 31 12.43 10.05 4.86
CA PHE A 31 11.62 8.84 4.94
C PHE A 31 10.64 8.76 3.77
N VAL A 32 10.55 7.57 3.17
CA VAL A 32 9.69 7.29 2.03
C VAL A 32 8.70 6.18 2.35
N ARG A 33 7.58 6.17 1.63
CA ARG A 33 6.58 5.11 1.74
C ARG A 33 7.12 3.80 1.14
N PRO A 34 6.73 2.63 1.68
CA PRO A 34 7.06 1.34 1.07
C PRO A 34 6.48 1.21 -0.34
N ASN A 35 7.13 0.38 -1.17
CA ASN A 35 6.70 0.19 -2.56
C ASN A 35 5.30 -0.44 -2.66
N PHE A 36 4.48 0.12 -3.54
CA PHE A 36 3.14 -0.38 -3.88
C PHE A 36 3.19 -1.34 -5.07
N TYR A 37 2.56 -2.50 -4.93
CA TYR A 37 2.37 -3.49 -5.99
C TYR A 37 1.04 -4.19 -5.79
N GLN A 38 0.20 -4.15 -6.82
CA GLN A 38 -1.10 -4.79 -6.85
C GLN A 38 -1.36 -5.32 -8.25
N TRP A 39 -2.05 -6.46 -8.30
CA TRP A 39 -2.52 -7.08 -9.54
C TRP A 39 -4.02 -7.22 -9.46
N ASP A 40 -4.71 -6.65 -10.44
CA ASP A 40 -6.15 -6.69 -10.55
C ASP A 40 -6.53 -7.44 -11.83
N LEU A 41 -7.52 -8.31 -11.73
CA LEU A 41 -7.96 -9.17 -12.82
C LEU A 41 -9.47 -9.12 -12.96
N ARG A 42 -9.94 -8.82 -14.17
CA ARG A 42 -11.34 -8.97 -14.56
C ARG A 42 -11.46 -10.12 -15.56
N VAL A 43 -12.35 -11.06 -15.26
CA VAL A 43 -12.74 -12.13 -16.17
C VAL A 43 -14.22 -11.99 -16.43
N SER A 44 -14.61 -11.86 -17.70
CA SER A 44 -16.02 -11.90 -18.10
C SER A 44 -16.26 -13.01 -19.12
N ARG A 45 -17.43 -13.63 -19.02
CA ARG A 45 -17.88 -14.64 -19.97
C ARG A 45 -19.36 -14.48 -20.26
N LYS A 46 -19.68 -14.42 -21.55
CA LYS A 46 -21.06 -14.44 -22.05
C LYS A 46 -21.52 -15.87 -22.30
N PHE A 47 -22.69 -16.19 -21.78
CA PHE A 47 -23.44 -17.41 -22.04
C PHE A 47 -24.64 -17.05 -22.90
N TYR A 48 -24.70 -17.62 -24.10
CA TYR A 48 -25.81 -17.43 -25.03
C TYR A 48 -26.83 -18.54 -24.78
N PHE A 49 -28.04 -18.17 -24.36
CA PHE A 49 -29.14 -19.13 -24.19
C PHE A 49 -29.98 -19.20 -25.46
N THR A 50 -30.31 -18.04 -26.03
CA THR A 50 -31.04 -17.91 -27.30
C THR A 50 -30.41 -16.77 -28.14
N GLU A 51 -30.97 -16.51 -29.31
CA GLU A 51 -30.54 -15.42 -30.20
C GLU A 51 -30.73 -14.03 -29.59
N ARG A 52 -31.67 -13.89 -28.64
CA ARG A 52 -31.99 -12.62 -27.96
C ARG A 52 -31.57 -12.59 -26.50
N VAL A 53 -31.59 -13.75 -25.83
CA VAL A 53 -31.28 -13.86 -24.40
C VAL A 53 -29.85 -14.32 -24.17
N ASN A 54 -29.05 -13.46 -23.54
CA ASN A 54 -27.70 -13.78 -23.11
C ASN A 54 -27.43 -13.32 -21.67
N LEU A 55 -26.56 -14.06 -20.98
CA LEU A 55 -26.14 -13.75 -19.62
C LEU A 55 -24.62 -13.60 -19.59
N GLU A 56 -24.16 -12.47 -19.09
CA GLU A 56 -22.73 -12.22 -18.87
C GLU A 56 -22.42 -12.37 -17.38
N PHE A 57 -21.52 -13.31 -17.07
CA PHE A 57 -20.92 -13.44 -15.75
C PHE A 57 -19.60 -12.68 -15.73
N ILE A 58 -19.43 -11.82 -14.73
CA ILE A 58 -18.26 -10.95 -14.56
C ILE A 58 -17.70 -11.23 -13.16
N THR A 59 -16.40 -11.49 -13.09
CA THR A 59 -15.65 -11.62 -11.84
C THR A 59 -14.50 -10.64 -11.85
N ASP A 60 -14.47 -9.80 -10.83
CA ASP A 60 -13.37 -8.89 -10.52
C ASP A 60 -12.61 -9.40 -9.30
N MET A 61 -11.28 -9.45 -9.44
CA MET A 61 -10.35 -9.85 -8.40
C MET A 61 -9.39 -8.68 -8.18
N PHE A 62 -9.49 -8.03 -7.03
CA PHE A 62 -8.58 -6.96 -6.63
C PHE A 62 -7.52 -7.52 -5.70
N ASN A 63 -6.27 -7.07 -5.87
CA ASN A 63 -5.13 -7.58 -5.10
C ASN A 63 -5.04 -9.12 -5.16
N LEU A 64 -4.95 -9.66 -6.38
CA LEU A 64 -4.96 -11.10 -6.70
C LEU A 64 -3.99 -11.92 -5.81
N PHE A 65 -2.78 -11.38 -5.58
CA PHE A 65 -1.74 -12.02 -4.77
C PHE A 65 -1.85 -11.74 -3.27
N ASN A 66 -2.87 -11.00 -2.81
CA ASN A 66 -3.10 -10.62 -1.43
C ASN A 66 -1.87 -10.00 -0.75
N ARG A 67 -1.20 -9.08 -1.45
CA ARG A 67 -0.04 -8.37 -0.91
C ARG A 67 -0.51 -7.27 0.04
N PHE A 68 0.14 -7.15 1.19
CA PHE A 68 -0.04 -6.01 2.07
C PHE A 68 0.58 -4.76 1.43
N ASN A 69 -0.26 -3.75 1.20
CA ASN A 69 0.16 -2.47 0.66
C ASN A 69 -0.13 -1.38 1.69
N VAL A 70 0.90 -0.63 2.08
CA VAL A 70 0.79 0.48 3.03
C VAL A 70 0.12 1.66 2.34
N ALA A 71 -0.98 2.17 2.90
CA ALA A 71 -1.68 3.35 2.39
C ALA A 71 -0.97 4.64 2.83
N ASP A 72 -0.52 4.68 4.09
CA ASP A 72 0.13 5.85 4.65
C ASP A 72 1.16 5.49 5.72
N VAL A 73 2.08 6.42 5.95
CA VAL A 73 3.13 6.34 6.96
C VAL A 73 3.14 7.61 7.80
N ASN A 74 3.63 7.52 9.04
CA ASN A 74 3.80 8.70 9.86
C ASN A 74 4.82 9.67 9.21
N PRO A 75 4.46 10.95 8.98
CA PRO A 75 5.39 11.94 8.43
C PRO A 75 6.29 12.58 9.49
N LEU A 76 5.99 12.39 10.79
CA LEU A 76 6.62 13.11 11.87
C LEU A 76 7.82 12.35 12.44
N CYS A 77 8.93 13.07 12.56
CA CYS A 77 10.12 12.65 13.29
C CYS A 77 10.44 13.76 14.29
N ASP A 78 10.10 13.55 15.56
CA ASP A 78 10.48 14.45 16.64
C ASP A 78 11.38 13.70 17.63
N ILE A 79 12.65 14.09 17.64
CA ILE A 79 13.68 13.60 18.56
C ILE A 79 14.09 14.67 19.58
N THR A 80 13.42 15.84 19.56
CA THR A 80 13.78 17.02 20.36
C THR A 80 12.80 17.33 21.50
N GLY A 81 11.65 16.65 21.55
CA GLY A 81 10.57 16.90 22.53
C GLY A 81 10.82 16.45 23.98
N GLY A 82 12.03 15.99 24.34
CA GLY A 82 12.37 15.55 25.71
C GLY A 82 12.39 14.02 25.91
N PRO A 83 12.46 13.54 27.17
CA PRO A 83 12.54 12.10 27.48
C PRO A 83 11.34 11.33 26.91
N GLY A 84 11.60 10.37 26.03
CA GLY A 84 10.56 9.59 25.32
C GLY A 84 10.25 10.07 23.89
N SER A 85 10.88 11.16 23.43
CA SER A 85 10.85 11.54 22.02
C SER A 85 11.48 10.45 21.15
N THR A 86 10.77 10.04 20.10
CA THR A 86 11.20 8.97 19.19
C THR A 86 10.86 9.36 17.75
N CYS A 87 11.78 9.05 16.84
CA CYS A 87 11.50 9.18 15.42
C CYS A 87 10.65 8.00 14.96
N THR A 88 9.38 8.25 14.65
CA THR A 88 8.45 7.24 14.10
C THR A 88 8.11 7.49 12.64
N ALA A 89 8.82 8.41 11.98
CA ALA A 89 8.63 8.70 10.57
C ALA A 89 8.88 7.45 9.71
N GLY A 90 8.04 7.25 8.69
CA GLY A 90 8.08 6.08 7.83
C GLY A 90 7.41 4.82 8.40
N GLN A 91 6.94 4.83 9.65
CA GLN A 91 6.17 3.72 10.20
C GLN A 91 4.78 3.66 9.55
N PRO A 92 4.32 2.49 9.08
CA PRO A 92 2.97 2.33 8.51
C PRO A 92 1.88 2.69 9.52
N THR A 93 0.96 3.58 9.12
CA THR A 93 -0.18 4.00 9.94
C THR A 93 -1.52 3.55 9.34
N ALA A 94 -1.55 3.24 8.05
CA ALA A 94 -2.74 2.76 7.36
C ALA A 94 -2.39 1.71 6.30
N SER A 95 -3.36 0.82 6.02
CA SER A 95 -3.28 -0.21 4.99
C SER A 95 -4.27 0.08 3.88
N LEU A 96 -3.90 -0.29 2.65
CA LEU A 96 -4.85 -0.43 1.55
C LEU A 96 -5.65 -1.74 1.70
N ASP A 97 -6.66 -1.86 0.84
CA ASP A 97 -7.60 -2.98 0.88
C ASP A 97 -6.92 -4.34 0.69
N PRO A 98 -7.36 -5.37 1.44
CA PRO A 98 -6.92 -6.74 1.23
C PRO A 98 -7.48 -7.29 -0.09
N ARG A 99 -7.19 -8.56 -0.40
CA ARG A 99 -7.78 -9.20 -1.59
C ARG A 99 -9.31 -9.19 -1.53
N GLN A 100 -9.93 -8.68 -2.58
CA GLN A 100 -11.38 -8.61 -2.73
C GLN A 100 -11.83 -9.30 -4.01
N PHE A 101 -13.00 -9.92 -3.93
CA PHE A 101 -13.68 -10.53 -5.06
C PHE A 101 -15.05 -9.87 -5.22
N GLN A 102 -15.36 -9.42 -6.42
CA GLN A 102 -16.66 -8.89 -6.78
C GLN A 102 -17.22 -9.69 -7.95
N PHE A 103 -18.51 -10.04 -7.85
CA PHE A 103 -19.21 -10.82 -8.85
C PHE A 103 -20.37 -10.01 -9.41
N GLY A 104 -20.54 -10.08 -10.73
CA GLY A 104 -21.59 -9.40 -11.46
C GLY A 104 -22.29 -10.36 -12.43
N LEU A 105 -23.59 -10.21 -12.54
CA LEU A 105 -24.42 -10.86 -13.55
C LEU A 105 -25.16 -9.81 -14.36
N LYS A 106 -25.07 -9.90 -15.68
CA LYS A 106 -25.82 -9.03 -16.59
C LYS A 106 -26.67 -9.89 -17.52
N LEU A 107 -27.98 -9.74 -17.42
CA LEU A 107 -28.94 -10.34 -18.34
C LEU A 107 -29.25 -9.33 -19.46
N SER A 108 -29.22 -9.79 -20.71
CA SER A 108 -29.70 -9.05 -21.88
C SER A 108 -30.76 -9.88 -22.59
N TRP A 109 -31.88 -9.26 -22.98
CA TRP A 109 -33.03 -9.91 -23.62
C TRP A 109 -33.64 -9.05 -24.73
#